data_AF-A0A835PYH6-F1
#
_entry.id   AF-A0A835PYH6-F1
#
_cell.length_a   1.000
_cell.length_b   1.000
_cell.length_c   1.000
_cell.angle_alpha   90.00
_cell.angle_beta   90.00
_cell.angle_gamma   90.00
#
_symmetry.space_group_name_H-M   'P 1'
#
loop_
_entity.id
_entity.type
_entity.pdbx_description
1 polymer ?
#
loop_
_entity_poly.entity_id
_entity_poly.type
_entity_poly.pdbx_seq_one_letter_code
_entity_poly.pdbx_strand_id
1 'polypeptide(L)'
;MDSLTPSSLLHLVIFFFAASWYPVKSEYIAYNTTAGIVPGKINVHLVPHSHDDVGWLKTVDQYYVGSNNSIQCKFRCRSVRAERVDSVVSALLEDKNRKFFYVEQAFFQRWWRQQSNAIKKIVKRLISSAQLELINGGMCMHDEAAAHYIDMIDQTTLGHLFIKQEFGLIPRIGWQIDPFGHSAVQAYLLSAQVGFDALYFARIDYQDREERKDLKNLEIFWWGSKTFGSSADIFAGIFPVNYEPPPGGFYFEVNSDSPVVQANITRTNHIMFTMGTDFMYQYANSWYREMDKFIHYVNQDGRVNALYSTPSIYTDAKYLENEVWPLKVDDFFPYADGPNRYWTGYFSSRPAFKRYVRVLSAYYVAARQLEFFNGRNNSGPTTDSLGDALAIAQHHDAVSGTEKQHVANDYAKRLSMGYAETEKVVSLSLGCLAGQFSNSTCYNPAMNFEQVY
;
A
#
# COMPACT_ATOMS: atom_id res chain seq x y z
N MET A 1 20.82 7.20 70.90
CA MET A 1 21.94 6.82 70.03
C MET A 1 22.32 5.40 70.42
N ASP A 2 21.69 4.40 69.81
CA ASP A 2 22.13 3.02 69.95
C ASP A 2 22.94 2.68 68.71
N SER A 3 24.25 2.60 68.90
CA SER A 3 25.22 2.28 67.86
C SER A 3 25.03 0.83 67.41
N LEU A 4 24.56 0.65 66.17
CA LEU A 4 24.63 -0.62 65.45
C LEU A 4 26.08 -1.13 65.50
N THR A 5 26.29 -2.32 66.05
CA THR A 5 27.61 -2.94 66.15
C THR A 5 28.10 -3.36 64.75
N PRO A 6 29.41 -3.32 64.46
CA PRO A 6 29.94 -3.65 63.13
C PRO A 6 29.54 -5.05 62.61
N SER A 7 29.20 -5.99 63.50
CA SER A 7 28.79 -7.34 63.11
C SER A 7 27.36 -7.42 62.57
N SER A 8 26.46 -6.51 62.97
CA SER A 8 25.06 -6.52 62.52
C SER A 8 24.90 -5.89 61.13
N LEU A 9 25.75 -4.93 60.77
CA LEU A 9 25.88 -4.45 59.37
C LEU A 9 26.46 -5.52 58.45
N LEU A 10 27.42 -6.32 58.92
CA LEU A 10 28.03 -7.38 58.09
C LEU A 10 27.03 -8.49 57.74
N HIS A 11 26.15 -8.87 58.68
CA HIS A 11 25.11 -9.88 58.41
C HIS A 11 24.02 -9.35 57.48
N LEU A 12 23.65 -8.06 57.57
CA LEU A 12 22.68 -7.45 56.66
C LEU A 12 23.25 -7.33 55.23
N VAL A 13 24.54 -6.98 55.11
CA VAL A 13 25.23 -6.89 53.82
C VAL A 13 25.38 -8.28 53.19
N ILE A 14 25.70 -9.32 53.97
CA ILE A 14 25.78 -10.70 53.46
C ILE A 14 24.39 -11.22 53.02
N PHE A 15 23.32 -10.89 53.73
CA PHE A 15 21.95 -11.26 53.31
C PHE A 15 21.52 -10.53 52.02
N PHE A 16 21.88 -9.26 51.86
CA PHE A 16 21.60 -8.52 50.62
C PHE A 16 22.45 -8.99 49.43
N PHE A 17 23.69 -9.45 49.66
CA PHE A 17 24.53 -10.05 48.61
C PHE A 17 24.11 -11.48 48.26
N ALA A 18 23.56 -12.25 49.22
CA ALA A 18 23.05 -13.60 48.96
C ALA A 18 21.67 -13.60 48.27
N ALA A 19 20.83 -12.59 48.52
CA ALA A 19 19.49 -12.47 47.93
C ALA A 19 19.46 -11.79 46.54
N SER A 20 20.58 -11.24 46.06
CA SER A 20 20.64 -10.49 44.78
C SER A 20 21.24 -11.28 43.61
N TRP A 21 21.62 -12.55 43.82
CA TRP A 21 22.14 -13.43 42.77
C TRP A 21 21.21 -14.64 42.59
N TYR A 22 19.97 -14.40 42.17
CA TYR A 22 19.33 -15.37 41.29
C TYR A 22 19.90 -15.14 39.90
N PRO A 23 20.72 -16.06 39.35
CA PRO A 23 21.12 -15.97 37.96
C PRO A 23 19.85 -16.13 37.12
N VAL A 24 19.27 -15.02 36.69
CA VAL A 24 18.30 -15.04 35.60
C VAL A 24 19.09 -15.51 34.39
N LYS A 25 18.96 -16.79 34.06
CA LYS A 25 19.44 -17.31 32.78
C LYS A 25 18.62 -16.61 31.69
N SER A 26 19.21 -15.60 31.06
CA SER A 26 18.72 -15.08 29.79
C SER A 26 18.99 -16.14 28.73
N GLU A 27 18.12 -17.14 28.64
CA GLU A 27 18.18 -18.15 27.60
C GLU A 27 17.64 -17.53 26.29
N TYR A 28 18.42 -17.61 25.23
CA TYR A 28 17.96 -17.16 23.91
C TYR A 28 16.84 -18.10 23.44
N ILE A 29 15.61 -17.60 23.37
CA ILE A 29 14.47 -18.35 22.84
C ILE A 29 14.43 -18.14 21.33
N ALA A 30 14.74 -19.19 20.58
CA ALA A 30 14.51 -19.23 19.13
C ALA A 30 13.01 -19.44 18.87
N TYR A 31 12.32 -18.40 18.41
CA TYR A 31 10.90 -18.50 18.06
C TYR A 31 10.72 -19.31 16.77
N ASN A 32 9.75 -20.22 16.77
CA ASN A 32 9.39 -20.99 15.57
C ASN A 32 8.46 -20.17 14.67
N THR A 33 9.03 -19.54 13.65
CA THR A 33 8.33 -18.74 12.64
C THR A 33 8.05 -19.50 11.33
N THR A 34 8.38 -20.80 11.27
CA THR A 34 8.29 -21.63 10.05
C THR A 34 6.88 -22.12 9.70
N ALA A 35 5.87 -21.70 10.47
CA ALA A 35 4.52 -22.19 10.32
C ALA A 35 3.93 -21.88 8.93
N GLY A 36 3.30 -22.90 8.35
CA GLY A 36 2.49 -22.79 7.13
C GLY A 36 1.01 -23.06 7.43
N ILE A 37 0.20 -23.19 6.39
CA ILE A 37 -1.22 -23.53 6.51
C ILE A 37 -1.37 -24.95 7.07
N VAL A 38 -2.29 -25.12 8.03
CA VAL A 38 -2.63 -26.41 8.63
C VAL A 38 -4.10 -26.74 8.32
N PRO A 39 -4.36 -27.83 7.57
CA PRO A 39 -5.72 -28.28 7.26
C PRO A 39 -6.52 -28.58 8.54
N GLY A 40 -7.81 -28.24 8.54
CA GLY A 40 -8.72 -28.51 9.66
C GLY A 40 -8.56 -27.60 10.88
N LYS A 41 -7.65 -26.62 10.83
CA LYS A 41 -7.52 -25.56 11.85
C LYS A 41 -7.91 -24.20 11.27
N ILE A 42 -8.30 -23.27 12.13
CA ILE A 42 -8.35 -21.85 11.78
C ILE A 42 -6.91 -21.37 11.54
N ASN A 43 -6.65 -20.88 10.35
CA ASN A 43 -5.39 -20.31 9.88
C ASN A 43 -5.48 -18.77 9.92
N VAL A 44 -4.68 -18.16 10.78
CA VAL A 44 -4.55 -16.72 10.95
C VAL A 44 -3.36 -16.23 10.12
N HIS A 45 -3.67 -15.58 9.02
CA HIS A 45 -2.70 -14.97 8.12
C HIS A 45 -2.32 -13.61 8.67
N LEU A 46 -1.13 -13.51 9.28
CA LEU A 46 -0.57 -12.22 9.67
C LEU A 46 0.03 -11.56 8.44
N VAL A 47 -0.47 -10.38 8.09
CA VAL A 47 -0.15 -9.70 6.83
C VAL A 47 0.45 -8.31 7.16
N PRO A 48 1.79 -8.24 7.34
CA PRO A 48 2.51 -7.01 7.67
C PRO A 48 2.42 -5.96 6.56
N HIS A 49 2.01 -4.75 6.94
CA HIS A 49 1.84 -3.66 5.97
C HIS A 49 2.09 -2.28 6.58
N SER A 50 2.23 -1.28 5.72
CA SER A 50 2.20 0.13 6.11
C SER A 50 1.41 0.87 5.05
N HIS A 51 0.47 1.71 5.50
CA HIS A 51 -0.24 2.60 4.60
C HIS A 51 0.52 3.92 4.47
N ASP A 52 0.95 4.24 3.24
CA ASP A 52 1.89 5.33 2.98
C ASP A 52 1.27 6.37 2.03
N ASP A 53 0.57 7.36 2.58
CA ASP A 53 -0.09 8.39 1.79
C ASP A 53 0.90 9.19 0.94
N VAL A 54 0.56 9.32 -0.36
CA VAL A 54 1.35 10.09 -1.33
C VAL A 54 0.97 11.57 -1.21
N GLY A 55 1.15 12.09 0.00
CA GLY A 55 0.74 13.41 0.46
C GLY A 55 -0.66 13.40 1.08
N TRP A 56 -0.83 14.08 2.22
CA TRP A 56 -2.11 14.21 2.93
C TRP A 56 -2.01 15.34 3.97
N LEU A 57 -1.41 15.04 5.13
CA LEU A 57 -1.08 16.06 6.12
C LEU A 57 0.26 16.71 5.84
N LYS A 58 1.22 15.96 5.29
CA LYS A 58 2.51 16.45 4.80
C LYS A 58 2.60 16.25 3.28
N THR A 59 3.52 16.93 2.62
CA THR A 59 3.77 16.70 1.19
C THR A 59 4.44 15.35 0.95
N VAL A 60 4.41 14.87 -0.30
CA VAL A 60 5.08 13.62 -0.71
C VAL A 60 6.54 13.60 -0.23
N ASP A 61 7.29 14.66 -0.52
CA ASP A 61 8.72 14.69 -0.17
C ASP A 61 8.94 14.86 1.35
N GLN A 62 8.04 15.55 2.06
CA GLN A 62 8.11 15.67 3.52
C GLN A 62 7.84 14.34 4.22
N TYR A 63 6.87 13.56 3.73
CA TYR A 63 6.67 12.17 4.17
C TYR A 63 7.88 11.32 3.83
N TYR A 64 8.38 11.44 2.60
CA TYR A 64 9.50 10.65 2.14
C TYR A 64 10.75 10.82 3.02
N VAL A 65 11.17 12.06 3.26
CA VAL A 65 12.41 12.33 4.04
C VAL A 65 12.18 12.37 5.55
N GLY A 66 10.93 12.37 6.02
CA GLY A 66 10.63 12.53 7.44
C GLY A 66 10.85 13.93 7.98
N SER A 67 10.61 14.97 7.16
CA SER A 67 10.69 16.37 7.60
C SER A 67 9.34 16.90 8.06
N ASN A 68 9.38 18.10 8.69
CA ASN A 68 8.20 18.82 9.18
C ASN A 68 7.31 18.01 10.12
N ASN A 69 7.96 17.29 11.03
CA ASN A 69 7.31 16.32 11.89
C ASN A 69 6.28 16.97 12.83
N SER A 70 6.40 18.25 13.19
CA SER A 70 5.39 18.94 14.02
C SER A 70 3.96 18.90 13.46
N ILE A 71 3.77 18.76 12.14
CA ILE A 71 2.44 18.66 11.50
C ILE A 71 1.77 17.32 11.78
N GLN A 72 2.57 16.26 11.86
CA GLN A 72 2.10 14.91 12.16
C GLN A 72 3.15 14.19 13.01
N CYS A 73 3.34 14.72 14.22
CA CYS A 73 4.02 14.12 15.36
C CYS A 73 3.26 14.55 16.59
N LYS A 74 2.43 13.66 17.12
CA LYS A 74 2.20 13.69 18.56
C LYS A 74 3.12 12.72 19.31
N PHE A 75 3.67 11.69 18.65
CA PHE A 75 4.56 10.73 19.31
C PHE A 75 5.73 10.15 18.47
N ARG A 76 5.70 10.09 17.12
CA ARG A 76 6.79 9.52 16.27
C ARG A 76 6.89 10.15 14.87
N CYS A 77 8.13 10.39 14.40
CA CYS A 77 8.49 11.10 13.17
C CYS A 77 8.29 10.25 11.91
N ARG A 78 7.25 10.53 11.10
CA ARG A 78 6.92 9.71 9.91
C ARG A 78 7.88 9.96 8.74
N SER A 79 8.88 9.10 8.55
CA SER A 79 9.74 9.03 7.35
C SER A 79 9.48 7.75 6.56
N VAL A 80 9.22 7.86 5.25
CA VAL A 80 9.08 6.68 4.36
C VAL A 80 10.45 6.14 3.94
N ARG A 81 11.45 7.02 3.74
CA ARG A 81 12.79 6.67 3.20
C ARG A 81 13.67 5.93 4.20
N ALA A 82 14.08 6.60 5.26
CA ALA A 82 15.23 6.19 6.07
C ALA A 82 14.84 5.21 7.20
N GLU A 83 13.55 5.09 7.50
CA GLU A 83 13.08 4.35 8.68
C GLU A 83 12.20 3.17 8.29
N ARG A 84 11.47 3.20 7.17
CA ARG A 84 10.56 2.11 6.81
C ARG A 84 11.17 1.08 5.88
N VAL A 85 11.45 1.44 4.63
CA VAL A 85 11.92 0.44 3.64
C VAL A 85 13.27 -0.14 4.06
N ASP A 86 14.17 0.69 4.59
CA ASP A 86 15.46 0.23 5.13
C ASP A 86 15.27 -0.72 6.33
N SER A 87 14.43 -0.35 7.31
CA SER A 87 14.18 -1.19 8.49
C SER A 87 13.47 -2.50 8.14
N VAL A 88 12.50 -2.47 7.23
CA VAL A 88 11.82 -3.67 6.74
C VAL A 88 12.81 -4.58 6.02
N VAL A 89 13.66 -4.06 5.12
CA VAL A 89 14.68 -4.86 4.44
C VAL A 89 15.63 -5.51 5.45
N SER A 90 16.09 -4.76 6.47
CA SER A 90 16.90 -5.32 7.55
C SER A 90 16.16 -6.42 8.32
N ALA A 91 14.91 -6.18 8.73
CA ALA A 91 14.14 -7.15 9.49
C ALA A 91 13.81 -8.42 8.69
N LEU A 92 13.56 -8.30 7.39
CA LEU A 92 13.36 -9.46 6.49
C LEU A 92 14.65 -10.28 6.30
N LEU A 93 15.83 -9.67 6.41
CA LEU A 93 17.10 -10.39 6.32
C LEU A 93 17.42 -11.20 7.57
N GLU A 94 16.88 -10.82 8.74
CA GLU A 94 17.09 -11.53 10.00
C GLU A 94 16.36 -12.89 10.06
N ASP A 95 15.21 -13.01 9.38
CA ASP A 95 14.44 -14.25 9.33
C ASP A 95 13.77 -14.42 7.95
N LYS A 96 14.11 -15.51 7.28
CA LYS A 96 13.60 -15.88 5.94
C LYS A 96 12.08 -16.12 5.89
N ASN A 97 11.44 -16.35 7.04
CA ASN A 97 10.00 -16.61 7.13
C ASN A 97 9.17 -15.32 7.24
N ARG A 98 9.79 -14.21 7.64
CA ARG A 98 9.13 -12.91 7.73
C ARG A 98 8.69 -12.46 6.33
N LYS A 99 7.52 -11.82 6.28
CA LYS A 99 6.88 -11.33 5.05
C LYS A 99 6.47 -9.88 5.20
N PHE A 100 6.50 -9.15 4.10
CA PHE A 100 5.98 -7.79 3.98
C PHE A 100 5.48 -7.57 2.56
N PHE A 101 4.53 -6.66 2.36
CA PHE A 101 4.19 -6.18 1.03
C PHE A 101 4.19 -4.66 0.96
N TYR A 102 4.43 -4.12 -0.24
CA TYR A 102 4.49 -2.68 -0.48
C TYR A 102 3.58 -2.29 -1.64
N VAL A 103 2.92 -1.14 -1.52
CA VAL A 103 1.82 -0.70 -2.40
C VAL A 103 2.26 0.46 -3.30
N GLU A 104 2.65 1.60 -2.72
CA GLU A 104 2.77 2.88 -3.43
C GLU A 104 4.12 3.05 -4.15
N GLN A 105 4.13 2.87 -5.48
CA GLN A 105 5.37 2.95 -6.25
C GLN A 105 6.00 4.36 -6.28
N ALA A 106 5.23 5.42 -6.03
CA ALA A 106 5.79 6.77 -5.88
C ALA A 106 6.91 6.80 -4.82
N PHE A 107 6.72 6.15 -3.67
CA PHE A 107 7.76 6.10 -2.64
C PHE A 107 8.82 5.05 -2.94
N PHE A 108 8.41 3.83 -3.33
CA PHE A 108 9.35 2.75 -3.59
C PHE A 108 10.36 3.10 -4.68
N GLN A 109 9.92 3.72 -5.78
CA GLN A 109 10.81 4.13 -6.86
C GLN A 109 11.74 5.29 -6.48
N ARG A 110 11.28 6.21 -5.62
CA ARG A 110 12.15 7.28 -5.07
C ARG A 110 13.26 6.67 -4.21
N TRP A 111 12.90 5.71 -3.36
CA TRP A 111 13.84 4.96 -2.54
C TRP A 111 14.81 4.14 -3.39
N TRP A 112 14.30 3.37 -4.35
CA TRP A 112 15.08 2.50 -5.23
C TRP A 112 16.18 3.25 -5.99
N ARG A 113 15.87 4.44 -6.51
CA ARG A 113 16.82 5.28 -7.26
C ARG A 113 18.02 5.73 -6.41
N GLN A 114 17.87 5.74 -5.09
CA GLN A 114 18.91 6.19 -4.14
C GLN A 114 19.72 5.02 -3.55
N GLN A 115 19.36 3.77 -3.85
CA GLN A 115 20.02 2.60 -3.29
C GLN A 115 21.28 2.18 -4.05
N SER A 116 22.24 1.64 -3.30
CA SER A 116 23.44 1.02 -3.87
C SER A 116 23.09 -0.29 -4.60
N ASN A 117 23.94 -0.71 -5.54
CA ASN A 117 23.79 -1.98 -6.24
C ASN A 117 23.73 -3.19 -5.27
N ALA A 118 24.36 -3.10 -4.10
CA ALA A 118 24.31 -4.15 -3.08
C ALA A 118 22.91 -4.28 -2.47
N ILE A 119 22.30 -3.16 -2.05
CA ILE A 119 20.94 -3.15 -1.51
C ILE A 119 19.93 -3.55 -2.59
N LYS A 120 20.08 -3.06 -3.83
CA LYS A 120 19.23 -3.48 -4.95
C LYS A 120 19.24 -4.99 -5.16
N LYS A 121 20.41 -5.65 -5.10
CA LYS A 121 20.51 -7.12 -5.18
C LYS A 121 19.81 -7.82 -4.01
N ILE A 122 19.94 -7.29 -2.79
CA ILE A 122 19.26 -7.81 -1.61
C ILE A 122 17.74 -7.77 -1.79
N VAL A 123 17.20 -6.64 -2.22
CA VAL A 123 15.76 -6.47 -2.43
C VAL A 123 15.26 -7.39 -3.54
N LYS A 124 15.98 -7.48 -4.67
CA LYS A 124 15.64 -8.44 -5.73
C LYS A 124 15.58 -9.86 -5.20
N ARG A 125 16.50 -10.23 -4.29
CA ARG A 125 16.47 -11.53 -3.61
C ARG A 125 15.24 -11.69 -2.72
N LEU A 126 14.93 -10.71 -1.86
CA LEU A 126 13.76 -10.75 -0.97
C LEU A 126 12.44 -10.86 -1.74
N ILE A 127 12.37 -10.20 -2.90
CA ILE A 127 11.23 -10.29 -3.82
C ILE A 127 11.16 -11.70 -4.45
N SER A 128 12.28 -12.20 -4.99
CA SER A 128 12.33 -13.55 -5.58
C SER A 128 12.06 -14.68 -4.58
N SER A 129 12.35 -14.48 -3.29
CA SER A 129 12.06 -15.43 -2.21
C SER A 129 10.65 -15.27 -1.62
N ALA A 130 9.82 -14.37 -2.17
CA ALA A 130 8.48 -14.06 -1.68
C ALA A 130 8.43 -13.64 -0.19
N GLN A 131 9.50 -12.99 0.28
CA GLN A 131 9.52 -12.29 1.57
C GLN A 131 9.04 -10.84 1.43
N LEU A 132 9.31 -10.20 0.29
CA LEU A 132 8.77 -8.88 -0.04
C LEU A 132 7.88 -9.00 -1.28
N GLU A 133 6.61 -8.65 -1.16
CA GLU A 133 5.67 -8.65 -2.27
C GLU A 133 5.34 -7.21 -2.71
N LEU A 134 5.18 -6.99 -4.01
CA LEU A 134 4.69 -5.71 -4.55
C LEU A 134 3.26 -5.94 -5.04
N ILE A 135 2.29 -5.32 -4.38
CA ILE A 135 0.85 -5.45 -4.70
C ILE A 135 0.27 -4.08 -5.01
N ASN A 136 -0.92 -4.03 -5.62
CA ASN A 136 -1.51 -2.89 -6.31
C ASN A 136 -0.57 -2.38 -7.42
N GLY A 137 0.58 -1.83 -7.03
CA GLY A 137 1.70 -1.56 -7.93
C GLY A 137 1.55 -0.28 -8.73
N GLY A 138 0.48 0.49 -8.53
CA GLY A 138 0.38 1.84 -9.08
C GLY A 138 1.33 2.83 -8.40
N MET A 139 1.49 3.99 -9.03
CA MET A 139 2.23 5.10 -8.42
C MET A 139 1.62 5.53 -7.08
N CYS A 140 0.30 5.41 -6.92
CA CYS A 140 -0.40 5.61 -5.66
C CYS A 140 -1.60 4.66 -5.54
N MET A 141 -2.15 4.60 -4.33
CA MET A 141 -3.53 4.14 -4.09
C MET A 141 -4.48 5.29 -4.44
N HIS A 142 -5.11 5.21 -5.60
CA HIS A 142 -5.88 6.32 -6.17
C HIS A 142 -7.30 6.44 -5.58
N ASP A 143 -7.87 7.64 -5.64
CA ASP A 143 -9.30 7.85 -5.40
C ASP A 143 -10.14 7.11 -6.45
N GLU A 144 -11.31 6.62 -6.05
CA GLU A 144 -12.22 5.90 -6.93
C GLU A 144 -13.46 6.73 -7.32
N ALA A 145 -13.68 7.90 -6.72
CA ALA A 145 -14.82 8.77 -7.05
C ALA A 145 -14.47 9.89 -8.03
N ALA A 146 -13.43 10.68 -7.75
CA ALA A 146 -13.06 11.86 -8.54
C ALA A 146 -11.98 11.59 -9.60
N ALA A 147 -11.37 10.39 -9.59
CA ALA A 147 -10.42 9.98 -10.60
C ALA A 147 -11.12 9.63 -11.92
N HIS A 148 -10.45 9.90 -13.05
CA HIS A 148 -10.90 9.46 -14.36
C HIS A 148 -10.17 8.17 -14.74
N TYR A 149 -10.86 7.22 -15.36
CA TYR A 149 -10.30 5.90 -15.67
C TYR A 149 -9.00 5.95 -16.49
N ILE A 150 -8.82 6.94 -17.37
CA ILE A 150 -7.55 7.15 -18.10
C ILE A 150 -6.39 7.38 -17.13
N ASP A 151 -6.57 8.22 -16.12
CA ASP A 151 -5.50 8.53 -15.18
C ASP A 151 -5.29 7.39 -14.17
N MET A 152 -6.35 6.67 -13.82
CA MET A 152 -6.25 5.42 -13.05
C MET A 152 -5.37 4.41 -13.81
N ILE A 153 -5.57 4.26 -15.13
CA ILE A 153 -4.75 3.39 -15.98
C ILE A 153 -3.33 3.93 -16.10
N ASP A 154 -3.13 5.23 -16.36
CA ASP A 154 -1.81 5.83 -16.55
C ASP A 154 -0.95 5.68 -15.29
N GLN A 155 -1.48 6.03 -14.11
CA GLN A 155 -0.74 5.92 -12.86
C GLN A 155 -0.42 4.46 -12.49
N THR A 156 -1.33 3.53 -12.81
CA THR A 156 -1.13 2.09 -12.61
C THR A 156 -0.04 1.57 -13.55
N THR A 157 -0.12 1.96 -14.83
CA THR A 157 0.82 1.57 -15.89
C THR A 157 2.24 2.04 -15.57
N LEU A 158 2.42 3.27 -15.10
CA LEU A 158 3.73 3.80 -14.72
C LEU A 158 4.38 2.97 -13.61
N GLY A 159 3.61 2.58 -12.59
CA GLY A 159 4.11 1.74 -11.51
C GLY A 159 4.38 0.30 -11.95
N HIS A 160 3.46 -0.31 -12.69
CA HIS A 160 3.59 -1.68 -13.21
C HIS A 160 4.76 -1.82 -14.18
N LEU A 161 4.99 -0.83 -15.04
CA LEU A 161 6.10 -0.83 -15.99
C LEU A 161 7.44 -0.90 -15.25
N PHE A 162 7.60 -0.11 -14.19
CA PHE A 162 8.79 -0.18 -13.34
C PHE A 162 8.95 -1.56 -12.69
N ILE A 163 7.87 -2.11 -12.11
CA ILE A 163 7.91 -3.44 -11.48
C ILE A 163 8.32 -4.51 -12.50
N LYS A 164 7.75 -4.45 -13.70
CA LYS A 164 8.04 -5.41 -14.78
C LYS A 164 9.49 -5.30 -15.25
N GLN A 165 10.00 -4.09 -15.45
CA GLN A 165 11.37 -3.86 -15.93
C GLN A 165 12.42 -4.23 -14.90
N GLU A 166 12.20 -3.90 -13.62
CA GLU A 166 13.22 -4.13 -12.58
C GLU A 166 13.19 -5.53 -11.98
N PHE A 167 11.99 -6.13 -11.88
CA PHE A 167 11.78 -7.39 -11.16
C PHE A 167 11.19 -8.51 -12.04
N GLY A 168 10.73 -8.21 -13.26
CA GLY A 168 10.09 -9.21 -14.14
C GLY A 168 8.69 -9.62 -13.70
N LEU A 169 8.15 -9.00 -12.65
CA LEU A 169 6.90 -9.39 -11.99
C LEU A 169 5.68 -8.65 -12.54
N ILE A 170 4.51 -9.21 -12.27
CA ILE A 170 3.20 -8.61 -12.51
C ILE A 170 2.43 -8.72 -11.19
N PRO A 171 2.02 -7.61 -10.56
CA PRO A 171 1.22 -7.65 -9.33
C PRO A 171 -0.08 -8.43 -9.52
N ARG A 172 -0.43 -9.27 -8.56
CA ARG A 172 -1.63 -10.14 -8.61
C ARG A 172 -2.80 -9.62 -7.77
N ILE A 173 -2.55 -8.69 -6.84
CA ILE A 173 -3.53 -8.29 -5.83
C ILE A 173 -3.74 -6.79 -5.86
N GLY A 174 -5.00 -6.37 -5.95
CA GLY A 174 -5.42 -4.99 -5.71
C GLY A 174 -5.53 -4.70 -4.20
N TRP A 175 -5.10 -3.51 -3.80
CA TRP A 175 -5.11 -3.07 -2.41
C TRP A 175 -5.60 -1.62 -2.35
N GLN A 176 -6.87 -1.44 -1.97
CA GLN A 176 -7.60 -0.16 -1.94
C GLN A 176 -8.18 0.06 -0.54
N ILE A 177 -7.31 0.07 0.48
CA ILE A 177 -7.76 0.10 1.87
C ILE A 177 -8.31 1.45 2.31
N ASP A 178 -7.91 2.55 1.65
CA ASP A 178 -8.24 3.91 2.09
C ASP A 178 -9.07 4.81 1.15
N PRO A 179 -9.38 4.48 -0.12
CA PRO A 179 -10.37 5.23 -0.88
C PRO A 179 -11.75 5.24 -0.19
N PHE A 180 -12.45 6.38 -0.26
CA PHE A 180 -13.66 6.64 0.52
C PHE A 180 -14.94 6.11 -0.15
N GLY A 181 -15.00 4.79 -0.31
CA GLY A 181 -15.97 4.08 -1.14
C GLY A 181 -15.33 3.58 -2.44
N HIS A 182 -15.96 2.62 -3.09
CA HIS A 182 -15.33 1.86 -4.18
C HIS A 182 -16.18 1.83 -5.44
N SER A 183 -15.56 2.09 -6.58
CA SER A 183 -16.23 2.20 -7.89
C SER A 183 -16.39 0.84 -8.56
N ALA A 184 -17.46 0.68 -9.35
CA ALA A 184 -17.60 -0.48 -10.23
C ALA A 184 -16.41 -0.63 -11.21
N VAL A 185 -15.86 0.51 -11.67
CA VAL A 185 -14.69 0.57 -12.57
C VAL A 185 -13.44 0.00 -11.92
N GLN A 186 -13.24 0.20 -10.62
CA GLN A 186 -12.12 -0.39 -9.90
C GLN A 186 -12.17 -1.92 -9.96
N ALA A 187 -13.35 -2.51 -9.80
CA ALA A 187 -13.53 -3.95 -9.82
C ALA A 187 -13.23 -4.55 -11.20
N TYR A 188 -13.96 -4.12 -12.24
CA TYR A 188 -13.85 -4.78 -13.54
C TYR A 188 -12.63 -4.31 -14.33
N LEU A 189 -12.28 -3.02 -14.29
CA LEU A 189 -11.24 -2.47 -15.16
C LEU A 189 -9.88 -2.47 -14.48
N LEU A 190 -9.77 -1.87 -13.29
CA LEU A 190 -8.50 -1.71 -12.58
C LEU A 190 -8.15 -2.90 -11.66
N SER A 191 -8.95 -3.97 -11.71
CA SER A 191 -8.61 -5.24 -11.04
C SER A 191 -8.69 -6.40 -12.04
N ALA A 192 -9.89 -6.81 -12.47
CA ALA A 192 -10.04 -7.98 -13.34
C ALA A 192 -9.30 -7.85 -14.68
N GLN A 193 -9.49 -6.76 -15.43
CA GLN A 193 -8.83 -6.55 -16.73
C GLN A 193 -7.33 -6.25 -16.63
N VAL A 194 -6.85 -5.76 -15.47
CA VAL A 194 -5.41 -5.61 -15.17
C VAL A 194 -4.76 -6.97 -14.89
N GLY A 195 -5.56 -8.00 -14.58
CA GLY A 195 -5.09 -9.35 -14.29
C GLY A 195 -4.86 -9.61 -12.81
N PHE A 196 -5.57 -8.91 -11.91
CA PHE A 196 -5.57 -9.24 -10.50
C PHE A 196 -6.46 -10.44 -10.22
N ASP A 197 -6.08 -11.24 -9.22
CA ASP A 197 -6.86 -12.35 -8.70
C ASP A 197 -7.81 -11.90 -7.59
N ALA A 198 -7.43 -10.87 -6.83
CA ALA A 198 -8.26 -10.33 -5.77
C ALA A 198 -8.08 -8.83 -5.55
N LEU A 199 -9.08 -8.20 -4.94
CA LEU A 199 -9.09 -6.81 -4.50
C LEU A 199 -9.47 -6.74 -3.01
N TYR A 200 -8.65 -6.08 -2.20
CA TYR A 200 -8.94 -5.89 -0.78
C TYR A 200 -9.15 -4.41 -0.42
N PHE A 201 -10.17 -4.14 0.38
CA PHE A 201 -10.50 -2.78 0.81
C PHE A 201 -11.20 -2.74 2.17
N ALA A 202 -11.18 -1.56 2.81
CA ALA A 202 -11.76 -1.38 4.13
C ALA A 202 -13.06 -0.57 4.11
N ARG A 203 -13.24 0.44 3.26
CA ARG A 203 -14.24 1.50 3.45
C ARG A 203 -15.54 1.27 2.67
N ILE A 204 -16.50 0.60 3.32
CA ILE A 204 -17.90 0.49 2.88
C ILE A 204 -18.84 1.12 3.91
N ASP A 205 -20.07 1.42 3.49
CA ASP A 205 -21.13 1.94 4.36
C ASP A 205 -21.28 1.09 5.64
N TYR A 206 -21.44 1.77 6.77
CA TYR A 206 -21.47 1.10 8.08
C TYR A 206 -22.66 0.14 8.25
N GLN A 207 -23.82 0.41 7.62
CA GLN A 207 -24.99 -0.49 7.67
C GLN A 207 -24.74 -1.71 6.78
N ASP A 208 -24.23 -1.51 5.56
CA ASP A 208 -23.82 -2.60 4.66
C ASP A 208 -22.78 -3.51 5.33
N ARG A 209 -21.85 -2.94 6.10
CA ARG A 209 -20.86 -3.72 6.85
C ARG A 209 -21.47 -4.61 7.92
N GLU A 210 -22.38 -4.09 8.73
CA GLU A 210 -23.03 -4.89 9.78
C GLU A 210 -23.88 -6.01 9.17
N GLU A 211 -24.64 -5.73 8.12
CA GLU A 211 -25.39 -6.76 7.38
C GLU A 211 -24.45 -7.83 6.80
N ARG A 212 -23.32 -7.43 6.21
CA ARG A 212 -22.32 -8.37 5.68
C ARG A 212 -21.66 -9.22 6.75
N LYS A 213 -21.45 -8.71 7.96
CA LYS A 213 -20.95 -9.51 9.09
C LYS A 213 -21.96 -10.58 9.48
N ASP A 214 -23.22 -10.19 9.63
CA ASP A 214 -24.31 -11.10 10.02
C ASP A 214 -24.52 -12.20 8.98
N LEU A 215 -24.40 -11.85 7.69
CA LEU A 215 -24.58 -12.78 6.57
C LEU A 215 -23.28 -13.49 6.14
N LYS A 216 -22.13 -13.17 6.73
CA LYS A 216 -20.79 -13.66 6.32
C LYS A 216 -20.50 -13.36 4.84
N ASN A 217 -20.84 -12.16 4.38
CA ASN A 217 -20.72 -11.66 3.00
C ASN A 217 -19.68 -10.53 2.87
N LEU A 218 -18.66 -10.55 3.74
CA LEU A 218 -17.49 -9.66 3.62
C LEU A 218 -16.51 -10.12 2.54
N GLU A 219 -16.63 -11.36 2.07
CA GLU A 219 -15.83 -11.92 0.98
C GLU A 219 -16.80 -12.31 -0.15
N ILE A 220 -16.62 -11.73 -1.33
CA ILE A 220 -17.59 -11.81 -2.43
C ILE A 220 -16.88 -11.91 -3.79
N PHE A 221 -17.57 -12.42 -4.81
CA PHE A 221 -17.19 -12.16 -6.20
C PHE A 221 -17.90 -10.88 -6.68
N TRP A 222 -17.12 -9.91 -7.13
CA TRP A 222 -17.62 -8.61 -7.53
C TRP A 222 -17.73 -8.51 -9.05
N TRP A 223 -18.98 -8.47 -9.52
CA TRP A 223 -19.33 -8.23 -10.91
C TRP A 223 -19.55 -6.72 -11.15
N GLY A 224 -18.46 -6.01 -11.45
CA GLY A 224 -18.49 -4.55 -11.65
C GLY A 224 -18.99 -4.07 -13.02
N SER A 225 -19.01 -4.91 -14.07
CA SER A 225 -19.40 -4.48 -15.42
C SER A 225 -20.65 -5.18 -15.94
N LYS A 226 -21.74 -4.43 -16.11
CA LYS A 226 -22.98 -4.92 -16.75
C LYS A 226 -22.73 -5.51 -18.15
N THR A 227 -21.69 -5.05 -18.84
CA THR A 227 -21.31 -5.53 -20.18
C THR A 227 -20.54 -6.84 -20.12
N PHE A 228 -19.54 -6.94 -19.24
CA PHE A 228 -18.61 -8.09 -19.27
C PHE A 228 -19.08 -9.29 -18.46
N GLY A 229 -20.09 -9.16 -17.59
CA GLY A 229 -20.52 -10.34 -16.87
C GLY A 229 -19.48 -10.80 -15.85
N SER A 230 -19.56 -12.10 -15.57
CA SER A 230 -18.53 -12.89 -14.90
C SER A 230 -17.23 -13.04 -15.69
N SER A 231 -17.08 -12.48 -16.89
CA SER A 231 -15.78 -12.52 -17.61
C SER A 231 -14.78 -11.47 -17.12
N ALA A 232 -15.25 -10.54 -16.27
CA ALA A 232 -14.42 -9.52 -15.64
C ALA A 232 -14.84 -9.33 -14.16
N ASP A 233 -15.16 -10.43 -13.48
CA ASP A 233 -15.36 -10.42 -12.03
C ASP A 233 -14.03 -10.54 -11.28
N ILE A 234 -14.06 -10.20 -10.00
CA ILE A 234 -12.88 -10.22 -9.13
C ILE A 234 -13.27 -10.71 -7.74
N PHE A 235 -12.45 -11.53 -7.10
CA PHE A 235 -12.64 -11.83 -5.69
C PHE A 235 -12.35 -10.57 -4.86
N ALA A 236 -13.32 -10.13 -4.06
CA ALA A 236 -13.19 -8.95 -3.23
C ALA A 236 -13.30 -9.28 -1.75
N GLY A 237 -12.28 -8.89 -0.98
CA GLY A 237 -12.24 -9.01 0.47
C GLY A 237 -12.46 -7.67 1.16
N ILE A 238 -13.54 -7.57 1.93
CA ILE A 238 -13.93 -6.38 2.68
C ILE A 238 -13.51 -6.58 4.14
N PHE A 239 -12.71 -5.66 4.68
CA PHE A 239 -12.25 -5.83 6.07
C PHE A 239 -13.38 -5.65 7.08
N PRO A 240 -13.41 -6.44 8.17
CA PRO A 240 -14.49 -6.37 9.15
C PRO A 240 -14.67 -5.03 9.87
N VAL A 241 -13.62 -4.23 10.03
CA VAL A 241 -13.67 -3.00 10.82
C VAL A 241 -12.91 -1.90 10.10
N ASN A 242 -11.58 -2.01 10.11
CA ASN A 242 -10.65 -1.09 9.45
C ASN A 242 -9.45 -1.90 8.94
N TYR A 243 -8.47 -1.24 8.33
CA TYR A 243 -7.22 -1.84 7.84
C TYR A 243 -6.12 -1.93 8.92
N GLU A 244 -6.47 -1.66 10.17
CA GLU A 244 -5.57 -1.75 11.32
C GLU A 244 -5.52 -3.18 11.89
N PRO A 245 -4.56 -3.52 12.78
CA PRO A 245 -4.57 -4.81 13.45
C PRO A 245 -5.86 -4.97 14.27
N PRO A 246 -6.27 -6.22 14.58
CA PRO A 246 -7.50 -6.46 15.34
C PRO A 246 -7.60 -5.57 16.60
N PRO A 247 -8.75 -4.88 16.81
CA PRO A 247 -8.89 -3.92 17.88
C PRO A 247 -8.75 -4.55 19.28
N GLY A 248 -8.03 -3.84 20.16
CA GLY A 248 -7.80 -4.19 21.57
C GLY A 248 -6.53 -5.00 21.86
N GLY A 249 -5.38 -4.55 21.33
CA GLY A 249 -4.08 -4.98 21.84
C GLY A 249 -3.11 -5.58 20.80
N PHE A 250 -3.50 -5.72 19.53
CA PHE A 250 -2.58 -6.12 18.44
C PHE A 250 -1.82 -4.94 17.81
N TYR A 251 -1.95 -3.74 18.36
CA TYR A 251 -0.91 -2.73 18.20
C TYR A 251 0.20 -3.15 19.15
N PHE A 252 1.38 -3.49 18.63
CA PHE A 252 2.52 -3.92 19.45
C PHE A 252 3.16 -2.78 20.26
N GLU A 253 2.32 -1.89 20.81
CA GLU A 253 2.61 -0.77 21.69
C GLU A 253 1.64 -0.84 22.89
N VAL A 254 2.14 -1.40 24.00
CA VAL A 254 1.66 -1.44 25.40
C VAL A 254 0.15 -1.27 25.71
N ASN A 255 -0.41 -2.34 26.31
CA ASN A 255 -1.63 -2.47 27.13
C ASN A 255 -3.01 -2.25 26.50
N SER A 256 -3.68 -3.36 26.14
CA SER A 256 -5.13 -3.56 26.36
C SER A 256 -5.51 -5.02 26.06
N ASP A 257 -6.49 -5.55 26.78
CA ASP A 257 -7.14 -6.85 26.51
C ASP A 257 -8.28 -6.70 25.49
N SER A 258 -8.35 -7.57 24.48
CA SER A 258 -9.56 -7.84 23.67
C SER A 258 -9.66 -9.31 23.26
N PRO A 259 -10.88 -9.82 23.04
CA PRO A 259 -11.10 -11.12 22.42
C PRO A 259 -10.83 -11.09 20.90
N VAL A 260 -9.98 -12.00 20.44
CA VAL A 260 -9.64 -12.20 19.02
C VAL A 260 -10.70 -13.10 18.36
N VAL A 261 -11.79 -12.54 17.84
CA VAL A 261 -12.83 -13.33 17.15
C VAL A 261 -13.23 -12.70 15.81
N GLN A 262 -12.35 -12.80 14.80
CA GLN A 262 -12.72 -12.51 13.39
C GLN A 262 -13.30 -13.73 12.66
N ALA A 263 -13.02 -14.96 13.11
CA ALA A 263 -13.43 -16.18 12.40
C ALA A 263 -14.95 -16.38 12.31
N ASN A 264 -15.75 -15.78 13.20
CA ASN A 264 -17.20 -15.98 13.18
C ASN A 264 -17.91 -15.22 12.04
N ILE A 265 -17.25 -14.22 11.44
CA ILE A 265 -17.82 -13.30 10.43
C ILE A 265 -17.19 -13.48 9.04
N THR A 266 -16.29 -14.44 8.87
CA THR A 266 -15.63 -14.81 7.61
C THR A 266 -16.04 -16.21 7.18
N ARG A 267 -15.94 -16.52 5.87
CA ARG A 267 -16.12 -17.90 5.38
C ARG A 267 -14.78 -18.64 5.42
N THR A 268 -14.83 -19.97 5.38
CA THR A 268 -13.66 -20.87 5.44
C THR A 268 -12.86 -20.77 6.75
N ASN A 269 -11.79 -21.57 6.85
CA ASN A 269 -10.90 -21.59 8.02
C ASN A 269 -9.71 -20.64 7.87
N HIS A 270 -9.78 -19.64 7.00
CA HIS A 270 -8.71 -18.68 6.75
C HIS A 270 -9.16 -17.27 7.12
N ILE A 271 -8.41 -16.60 7.99
CA ILE A 271 -8.64 -15.19 8.37
C ILE A 271 -7.39 -14.37 8.14
N MET A 272 -7.55 -13.12 7.69
CA MET A 272 -6.45 -12.20 7.45
C MET A 272 -6.41 -11.10 8.52
N PHE A 273 -5.27 -10.99 9.21
CA PHE A 273 -4.98 -9.87 10.10
C PHE A 273 -4.05 -8.88 9.38
N THR A 274 -4.56 -7.68 9.14
CA THR A 274 -3.81 -6.56 8.60
C THR A 274 -2.89 -5.99 9.68
N MET A 275 -1.66 -6.48 9.73
CA MET A 275 -0.68 -6.10 10.75
C MET A 275 0.02 -4.81 10.35
N GLY A 276 -0.69 -3.68 10.44
CA GLY A 276 -0.18 -2.38 10.01
C GLY A 276 -1.25 -1.30 10.07
N THR A 277 -0.84 -0.03 10.00
CA THR A 277 -1.72 1.14 9.83
C THR A 277 -0.87 2.27 9.23
N ASP A 278 -1.43 3.47 9.17
CA ASP A 278 -0.82 4.70 8.68
C ASP A 278 0.62 4.88 9.17
N PHE A 279 1.55 4.81 8.24
CA PHE A 279 2.96 5.08 8.44
C PHE A 279 3.65 4.27 9.57
N MET A 280 3.24 3.03 9.79
CA MET A 280 3.89 2.10 10.74
C MET A 280 5.23 1.53 10.20
N TYR A 281 5.85 0.57 10.90
CA TYR A 281 7.12 -0.07 10.50
C TYR A 281 8.36 0.85 10.35
N GLN A 282 8.36 2.05 10.94
CA GLN A 282 9.57 2.89 11.07
C GLN A 282 10.71 2.20 11.85
N TYR A 283 10.34 1.27 12.73
CA TYR A 283 11.27 0.33 13.32
C TYR A 283 10.64 -1.06 13.23
N ALA A 284 10.78 -1.69 12.06
CA ALA A 284 10.08 -2.92 11.69
C ALA A 284 10.30 -4.07 12.69
N ASN A 285 11.49 -4.15 13.32
CA ASN A 285 11.80 -5.17 14.31
C ASN A 285 10.90 -5.14 15.56
N SER A 286 10.29 -3.99 15.90
CA SER A 286 9.28 -3.95 16.98
C SER A 286 8.07 -4.82 16.67
N TRP A 287 7.55 -4.73 15.43
CA TRP A 287 6.43 -5.53 14.97
C TRP A 287 6.81 -6.99 14.80
N TYR A 288 7.93 -7.26 14.13
CA TYR A 288 8.36 -8.63 13.86
C TYR A 288 8.66 -9.41 15.13
N ARG A 289 9.27 -8.80 16.15
CA ARG A 289 9.54 -9.48 17.42
C ARG A 289 8.26 -9.99 18.09
N GLU A 290 7.19 -9.21 18.06
CA GLU A 290 5.92 -9.61 18.67
C GLU A 290 5.13 -10.59 17.79
N MET A 291 5.19 -10.43 16.46
CA MET A 291 4.63 -11.42 15.54
C MET A 291 5.35 -12.77 15.62
N ASP A 292 6.67 -12.79 15.77
CA ASP A 292 7.47 -14.01 15.94
C ASP A 292 7.04 -14.77 17.21
N LYS A 293 6.88 -14.05 18.32
CA LYS A 293 6.34 -14.60 19.58
C LYS A 293 4.92 -15.11 19.40
N PHE A 294 4.06 -14.32 18.76
CA PHE A 294 2.66 -14.66 18.55
C PHE A 294 2.54 -15.96 17.76
N ILE A 295 3.21 -16.05 16.61
CA ILE A 295 3.26 -17.27 15.78
C ILE A 295 3.76 -18.45 16.62
N HIS A 296 4.87 -18.29 17.34
CA HIS A 296 5.45 -19.37 18.11
C HIS A 296 4.50 -19.91 19.21
N TYR A 297 4.00 -19.03 20.07
CA TYR A 297 3.21 -19.44 21.23
C TYR A 297 1.78 -19.87 20.86
N VAL A 298 1.15 -19.22 19.87
CA VAL A 298 -0.18 -19.62 19.39
C VAL A 298 -0.12 -21.01 18.75
N ASN A 299 0.92 -21.30 17.96
CA ASN A 299 1.08 -22.61 17.33
C ASN A 299 1.49 -23.69 18.33
N GLN A 300 2.23 -23.33 19.39
CA GLN A 300 2.55 -24.24 20.48
C GLN A 300 1.30 -24.60 21.30
N ASP A 301 0.41 -23.64 21.55
CA ASP A 301 -0.91 -23.90 22.15
C ASP A 301 -1.78 -24.79 21.25
N GLY A 302 -1.76 -24.51 19.94
CA GLY A 302 -2.28 -25.40 18.91
C GLY A 302 -3.79 -25.36 18.69
N ARG A 303 -4.56 -24.54 19.42
CA ARG A 303 -6.01 -24.35 19.18
C ARG A 303 -6.31 -23.68 17.83
N VAL A 304 -5.45 -22.73 17.43
CA VAL A 304 -5.45 -22.11 16.10
C VAL A 304 -4.05 -22.16 15.53
N ASN A 305 -3.90 -21.86 14.23
CA ASN A 305 -2.62 -21.79 13.55
C ASN A 305 -2.38 -20.35 13.07
N ALA A 306 -1.25 -19.76 13.40
CA ALA A 306 -0.83 -18.43 12.95
C ALA A 306 0.40 -18.55 12.05
N LEU A 307 0.45 -17.77 10.97
CA LEU A 307 1.56 -17.76 10.03
C LEU A 307 1.83 -16.36 9.49
N TYR A 308 3.09 -16.09 9.11
CA TYR A 308 3.38 -14.98 8.22
C TYR A 308 2.74 -15.24 6.85
N SER A 309 2.09 -14.21 6.32
CA SER A 309 1.40 -14.30 5.05
C SER A 309 1.47 -13.00 4.26
N THR A 310 0.92 -13.04 3.06
CA THR A 310 0.65 -11.87 2.21
C THR A 310 -0.77 -12.00 1.64
N PRO A 311 -1.33 -10.93 1.08
CA PRO A 311 -2.65 -11.00 0.46
C PRO A 311 -2.73 -12.05 -0.65
N SER A 312 -1.66 -12.27 -1.42
CA SER A 312 -1.62 -13.35 -2.43
C SER A 312 -1.73 -14.74 -1.81
N ILE A 313 -0.97 -15.02 -0.74
CA ILE A 313 -1.01 -16.32 -0.06
C ILE A 313 -2.40 -16.56 0.57
N TYR A 314 -3.01 -15.52 1.14
CA TYR A 314 -4.37 -15.60 1.66
C TYR A 314 -5.39 -15.88 0.55
N THR A 315 -5.26 -15.18 -0.58
CA THR A 315 -6.11 -15.37 -1.76
C THR A 315 -5.99 -16.80 -2.30
N ASP A 316 -4.76 -17.27 -2.53
CA ASP A 316 -4.50 -18.63 -3.02
C ASP A 316 -5.13 -19.67 -2.07
N ALA A 317 -5.04 -19.46 -0.75
CA ALA A 317 -5.69 -20.34 0.23
C ALA A 317 -7.22 -20.32 0.13
N LYS A 318 -7.84 -19.16 -0.10
CA LYS A 318 -9.29 -19.03 -0.28
C LYS A 318 -9.80 -19.69 -1.56
N TYR A 319 -9.04 -19.59 -2.65
CA TYR A 319 -9.37 -20.24 -3.92
C TYR A 319 -9.27 -21.78 -3.87
N LEU A 320 -8.49 -22.34 -2.94
CA LEU A 320 -8.38 -23.78 -2.75
C LEU A 320 -9.54 -24.38 -1.94
N GLU A 321 -10.33 -23.56 -1.26
CA GLU A 321 -11.48 -24.01 -0.48
C GLU A 321 -12.70 -24.24 -1.38
N ASN A 322 -13.45 -25.31 -1.11
CA ASN A 322 -14.67 -25.63 -1.86
C ASN A 322 -15.87 -24.83 -1.33
N GLU A 323 -15.80 -23.51 -1.45
CA GLU A 323 -16.79 -22.56 -0.94
C GLU A 323 -17.52 -21.83 -2.07
N VAL A 324 -18.81 -21.57 -1.89
CA VAL A 324 -19.60 -20.73 -2.81
C VAL A 324 -19.60 -19.32 -2.28
N TRP A 325 -19.09 -18.37 -3.06
CA TRP A 325 -19.00 -16.97 -2.65
C TRP A 325 -20.24 -16.16 -3.08
N PRO A 326 -20.73 -15.22 -2.26
CA PRO A 326 -21.79 -14.31 -2.65
C PRO A 326 -21.38 -13.42 -3.82
N LEU A 327 -22.37 -13.00 -4.60
CA LEU A 327 -22.20 -12.07 -5.70
C LEU A 327 -22.49 -10.64 -5.25
N LYS A 328 -21.65 -9.69 -5.66
CA LYS A 328 -21.94 -8.25 -5.60
C LYS A 328 -21.97 -7.68 -7.02
N VAL A 329 -22.92 -6.81 -7.32
CA VAL A 329 -22.99 -6.04 -8.58
C VAL A 329 -22.86 -4.53 -8.31
N ASP A 330 -22.62 -3.73 -9.33
CA ASP A 330 -22.50 -2.26 -9.24
C ASP A 330 -21.33 -1.80 -8.34
N ASP A 331 -21.53 -0.85 -7.40
CA ASP A 331 -20.46 -0.16 -6.66
C ASP A 331 -20.69 -0.10 -5.13
N PHE A 332 -19.77 0.50 -4.39
CA PHE A 332 -19.86 0.76 -2.94
C PHE A 332 -19.93 2.27 -2.65
N PHE A 333 -20.68 3.02 -3.46
CA PHE A 333 -20.94 4.44 -3.20
C PHE A 333 -22.41 4.70 -2.83
N PRO A 334 -22.68 5.73 -2.00
CA PRO A 334 -21.73 6.53 -1.24
C PRO A 334 -21.22 5.82 0.03
N TYR A 335 -20.02 6.18 0.50
CA TYR A 335 -19.48 5.71 1.78
C TYR A 335 -20.00 6.54 2.96
N ALA A 336 -20.33 5.86 4.07
CA ALA A 336 -20.57 6.49 5.37
C ALA A 336 -19.97 5.66 6.50
N ASP A 337 -19.26 6.32 7.42
CA ASP A 337 -18.70 5.71 8.64
C ASP A 337 -19.65 5.84 9.86
N GLY A 338 -20.84 6.42 9.66
CA GLY A 338 -21.87 6.52 10.68
C GLY A 338 -23.13 7.28 10.20
N PRO A 339 -24.18 7.33 11.04
CA PRO A 339 -25.53 7.74 10.62
C PRO A 339 -25.65 9.11 9.94
N ASN A 340 -24.81 10.08 10.32
CA ASN A 340 -24.83 11.44 9.80
C ASN A 340 -23.48 11.84 9.19
N ARG A 341 -22.72 10.86 8.69
CA ARG A 341 -21.34 11.05 8.21
C ARG A 341 -21.18 10.43 6.82
N TYR A 342 -21.94 10.94 5.85
CA TYR A 342 -21.75 10.58 4.45
C TYR A 342 -20.58 11.33 3.86
N TRP A 343 -19.64 10.61 3.27
CA TRP A 343 -18.42 11.16 2.68
C TRP A 343 -18.68 11.57 1.24
N THR A 344 -19.70 12.39 0.99
CA THR A 344 -20.02 12.88 -0.37
C THR A 344 -19.49 14.29 -0.61
N GLY A 345 -19.02 14.98 0.42
CA GLY A 345 -18.44 16.33 0.30
C GLY A 345 -17.20 16.35 -0.58
N TYR A 346 -16.33 15.34 -0.47
CA TYR A 346 -15.08 15.28 -1.23
C TYR A 346 -15.29 15.12 -2.74
N PHE A 347 -16.49 14.71 -3.19
CA PHE A 347 -16.86 14.73 -4.59
C PHE A 347 -16.74 16.13 -5.20
N SER A 348 -16.87 17.18 -4.39
CA SER A 348 -16.78 18.59 -4.83
C SER A 348 -15.64 19.38 -4.20
N SER A 349 -14.99 18.90 -3.13
CA SER A 349 -13.88 19.59 -2.47
C SER A 349 -12.76 19.97 -3.46
N ARG A 350 -12.20 21.18 -3.32
CA ARG A 350 -11.14 21.72 -4.20
C ARG A 350 -11.49 21.62 -5.70
N PRO A 351 -12.63 22.17 -6.15
CA PRO A 351 -13.11 21.97 -7.54
C PRO A 351 -12.14 22.55 -8.59
N ALA A 352 -11.41 23.62 -8.25
CA ALA A 352 -10.37 24.17 -9.12
C ALA A 352 -9.23 23.18 -9.36
N PHE A 353 -8.79 22.44 -8.34
CA PHE A 353 -7.75 21.42 -8.46
C PHE A 353 -8.24 20.22 -9.26
N LYS A 354 -9.46 19.72 -8.99
CA LYS A 354 -10.11 18.67 -9.81
C LYS A 354 -10.15 19.03 -11.29
N ARG A 355 -10.58 20.26 -11.62
CA ARG A 355 -10.56 20.76 -13.00
C ARG A 355 -9.14 20.83 -13.57
N TYR A 356 -8.17 21.28 -12.79
CA TYR A 356 -6.78 21.37 -13.23
C TYR A 356 -6.20 20.00 -13.60
N VAL A 357 -6.46 18.97 -12.78
CA VAL A 357 -6.09 17.58 -13.09
C VAL A 357 -6.75 17.12 -14.39
N ARG A 358 -8.06 17.37 -14.60
CA ARG A 358 -8.75 16.98 -15.85
C ARG A 358 -8.17 17.65 -17.09
N VAL A 359 -7.89 18.95 -17.03
CA VAL A 359 -7.31 19.70 -18.15
C VAL A 359 -5.92 19.17 -18.48
N LEU A 360 -5.08 18.94 -17.47
CA LEU A 360 -3.73 18.45 -17.68
C LEU A 360 -3.68 16.99 -18.11
N SER A 361 -4.61 16.15 -17.67
CA SER A 361 -4.79 14.78 -18.16
C SER A 361 -5.06 14.76 -19.67
N ALA A 362 -6.02 15.56 -20.14
CA ALA A 362 -6.31 15.68 -21.57
C ALA A 362 -5.11 16.22 -22.36
N TYR A 363 -4.44 17.24 -21.83
CA TYR A 363 -3.22 17.80 -22.42
C TYR A 363 -2.09 16.76 -22.49
N TYR A 364 -1.91 15.96 -21.44
CA TYR A 364 -0.89 14.91 -21.37
C TYR A 364 -1.12 13.80 -22.41
N VAL A 365 -2.37 13.42 -22.67
CA VAL A 365 -2.69 12.49 -23.77
C VAL A 365 -2.24 13.06 -25.12
N ALA A 366 -2.61 14.30 -25.43
CA ALA A 366 -2.21 14.95 -26.69
C ALA A 366 -0.68 15.11 -26.79
N ALA A 367 -0.02 15.50 -25.69
CA ALA A 367 1.42 15.67 -25.65
C ALA A 367 2.19 14.37 -25.91
N ARG A 368 1.73 13.24 -25.35
CA ARG A 368 2.34 11.93 -25.62
C ARG A 368 2.20 11.51 -27.08
N GLN A 369 1.06 11.78 -27.71
CA GLN A 369 0.87 11.51 -29.13
C GLN A 369 1.85 12.34 -29.99
N LEU A 370 1.99 13.62 -29.69
CA LEU A 370 2.94 14.50 -30.39
C LEU A 370 4.39 14.09 -30.16
N GLU A 371 4.76 13.74 -28.92
CA GLU A 371 6.09 13.22 -28.57
C GLU A 371 6.42 11.94 -29.35
N PHE A 372 5.44 11.04 -29.50
CA PHE A 372 5.58 9.83 -30.30
C PHE A 372 5.85 10.16 -31.78
N PHE A 373 5.04 11.03 -32.40
CA PHE A 373 5.22 11.39 -33.81
C PHE A 373 6.51 12.14 -34.09
N ASN A 374 6.99 12.94 -33.14
CA ASN A 374 8.26 13.66 -33.25
C ASN A 374 9.48 12.78 -32.91
N GLY A 375 9.31 11.52 -32.50
CA GLY A 375 10.40 10.68 -32.04
C GLY A 375 10.98 11.14 -30.70
N ARG A 376 10.68 10.40 -29.65
CA ARG A 376 11.13 10.70 -28.29
C ARG A 376 12.66 10.80 -28.19
N ASN A 377 13.16 11.90 -27.60
CA ASN A 377 14.56 12.12 -27.30
C ASN A 377 14.79 12.23 -25.79
N ASN A 378 15.38 11.20 -25.18
CA ASN A 378 15.62 11.16 -23.73
C ASN A 378 16.67 12.19 -23.24
N SER A 379 17.41 12.85 -24.15
CA SER A 379 18.33 13.93 -23.80
C SER A 379 17.66 15.32 -23.80
N GLY A 380 16.41 15.41 -24.28
CA GLY A 380 15.61 16.63 -24.35
C GLY A 380 14.43 16.64 -23.37
N PRO A 381 13.51 17.61 -23.49
CA PRO A 381 12.29 17.61 -22.69
C PRO A 381 11.46 16.37 -23.01
N THR A 382 10.84 15.77 -21.99
CA THR A 382 9.92 14.64 -22.14
C THR A 382 8.60 14.89 -21.43
N THR A 383 7.60 14.08 -21.75
CA THR A 383 6.30 14.13 -21.09
C THR A 383 6.30 13.52 -19.67
N ASP A 384 7.41 12.91 -19.22
CA ASP A 384 7.47 12.13 -17.98
C ASP A 384 7.20 12.96 -16.73
N SER A 385 7.69 14.21 -16.69
CA SER A 385 7.50 15.06 -15.51
C SER A 385 6.03 15.37 -15.24
N LEU A 386 5.22 15.53 -16.29
CA LEU A 386 3.76 15.68 -16.15
C LEU A 386 3.10 14.35 -15.81
N GLY A 387 3.55 13.25 -16.40
CA GLY A 387 3.08 11.91 -16.07
C GLY A 387 3.25 11.59 -14.57
N ASP A 388 4.44 11.82 -14.02
CA ASP A 388 4.73 11.64 -12.59
C ASP A 388 3.84 12.53 -11.71
N ALA A 389 3.63 13.79 -12.10
CA ALA A 389 2.79 14.72 -11.35
C ALA A 389 1.31 14.34 -11.38
N LEU A 390 0.79 13.94 -12.55
CA LEU A 390 -0.59 13.46 -12.71
C LEU A 390 -0.80 12.14 -11.96
N ALA A 391 0.18 11.25 -11.98
CA ALA A 391 0.10 9.97 -11.27
C ALA A 391 0.01 10.16 -9.75
N ILE A 392 0.79 11.08 -9.18
CA ILE A 392 0.67 11.48 -7.77
C ILE A 392 -0.69 12.14 -7.50
N ALA A 393 -1.18 12.96 -8.42
CA ALA A 393 -2.43 13.68 -8.25
C ALA A 393 -3.67 12.75 -8.20
N GLN A 394 -3.55 11.47 -8.56
CA GLN A 394 -4.66 10.51 -8.44
C GLN A 394 -4.82 9.95 -7.03
N HIS A 395 -3.87 10.14 -6.12
CA HIS A 395 -3.93 9.62 -4.75
C HIS A 395 -5.25 10.03 -4.06
N HIS A 396 -5.75 9.18 -3.17
CA HIS A 396 -7.04 9.35 -2.52
C HIS A 396 -7.14 10.56 -1.56
N ASP A 397 -6.06 11.30 -1.32
CA ASP A 397 -6.11 12.66 -0.70
C ASP A 397 -5.79 13.81 -1.65
N ALA A 398 -5.39 13.53 -2.89
CA ALA A 398 -5.04 14.54 -3.87
C ALA A 398 -6.26 15.00 -4.68
N VAL A 399 -6.69 14.23 -5.70
CA VAL A 399 -7.84 14.62 -6.54
C VAL A 399 -9.16 14.68 -5.74
N SER A 400 -9.26 13.91 -4.66
CA SER A 400 -10.38 13.95 -3.71
C SER A 400 -10.48 15.29 -2.97
N GLY A 401 -9.36 15.98 -2.77
CA GLY A 401 -9.27 17.28 -2.11
C GLY A 401 -9.39 17.24 -0.58
N THR A 402 -8.93 16.15 0.06
CA THR A 402 -8.97 15.91 1.51
C THR A 402 -7.63 16.16 2.23
N GLU A 403 -6.61 16.60 1.51
CA GLU A 403 -5.30 17.01 2.01
C GLU A 403 -5.30 18.40 2.69
N LYS A 404 -4.23 18.71 3.43
CA LYS A 404 -3.99 20.06 3.97
C LYS A 404 -3.65 21.06 2.86
N GLN A 405 -3.99 22.34 3.07
CA GLN A 405 -3.81 23.39 2.05
C GLN A 405 -2.38 23.50 1.49
N HIS A 406 -1.34 23.33 2.33
CA HIS A 406 0.04 23.39 1.83
C HIS A 406 0.42 22.18 0.97
N VAL A 407 -0.24 21.04 1.17
CA VAL A 407 -0.09 19.84 0.33
C VAL A 407 -0.83 20.04 -0.99
N ALA A 408 -2.03 20.61 -0.97
CA ALA A 408 -2.74 21.02 -2.19
C ALA A 408 -1.90 21.96 -3.06
N ASN A 409 -1.23 22.92 -2.42
CA ASN A 409 -0.30 23.83 -3.10
C ASN A 409 0.92 23.09 -3.70
N ASP A 410 1.44 22.06 -3.02
CA ASP A 410 2.52 21.22 -3.53
C ASP A 410 2.08 20.41 -4.76
N TYR A 411 0.88 19.82 -4.74
CA TYR A 411 0.34 19.14 -5.92
C TYR A 411 0.16 20.08 -7.11
N ALA A 412 -0.42 21.27 -6.90
CA ALA A 412 -0.57 22.27 -7.95
C ALA A 412 0.77 22.74 -8.51
N LYS A 413 1.79 22.89 -7.65
CA LYS A 413 3.16 23.21 -8.04
C LYS A 413 3.77 22.12 -8.91
N ARG A 414 3.66 20.84 -8.52
CA ARG A 414 4.15 19.69 -9.31
C ARG A 414 3.51 19.64 -10.69
N LEU A 415 2.19 19.78 -10.76
CA LEU A 415 1.44 19.84 -12.01
C LEU A 415 1.90 21.00 -12.90
N SER A 416 2.10 22.19 -12.33
CA SER A 416 2.60 23.35 -13.08
C SER A 416 4.02 23.13 -13.63
N MET A 417 4.92 22.53 -12.84
CA MET A 417 6.27 22.20 -13.30
C MET A 417 6.25 21.16 -14.42
N GLY A 418 5.45 20.10 -14.28
CA GLY A 418 5.29 19.07 -15.31
C GLY A 418 4.70 19.62 -16.60
N TYR A 419 3.70 20.50 -16.48
CA TYR A 419 3.11 21.20 -17.63
C TYR A 419 4.15 22.04 -18.36
N ALA A 420 4.94 22.86 -17.65
CA ALA A 420 5.94 23.73 -18.26
C ALA A 420 7.00 22.96 -19.06
N GLU A 421 7.39 21.76 -18.60
CA GLU A 421 8.30 20.89 -19.36
C GLU A 421 7.60 20.26 -20.58
N THR A 422 6.37 19.78 -20.39
CA THR A 422 5.58 19.15 -21.46
C THR A 422 5.20 20.14 -22.56
N GLU A 423 4.99 21.41 -22.23
CA GLU A 423 4.74 22.49 -23.19
C GLU A 423 5.91 22.66 -24.17
N LYS A 424 7.15 22.50 -23.70
CA LYS A 424 8.32 22.49 -24.60
C LYS A 424 8.26 21.32 -25.57
N VAL A 425 7.86 20.13 -25.10
CA VAL A 425 7.71 18.94 -25.96
C VAL A 425 6.66 19.18 -27.04
N VAL A 426 5.49 19.71 -26.66
CA VAL A 426 4.41 20.02 -27.59
C VAL A 426 4.85 21.07 -28.61
N SER A 427 5.49 22.16 -28.17
CA SER A 427 5.97 23.22 -29.07
C SER A 427 7.03 22.70 -30.05
N LEU A 428 7.98 21.89 -29.58
CA LEU A 428 9.01 21.30 -30.44
C LEU A 428 8.39 20.33 -31.45
N SER A 429 7.50 19.45 -30.99
CA SER A 429 6.83 18.46 -31.83
C SER A 429 5.99 19.12 -32.91
N LEU A 430 5.20 20.14 -32.58
CA LEU A 430 4.39 20.88 -33.54
C LEU A 430 5.25 21.64 -34.56
N GLY A 431 6.32 22.31 -34.12
CA GLY A 431 7.22 22.99 -35.05
C GLY A 431 7.93 22.03 -36.00
N CYS A 432 8.29 20.83 -35.53
CA CYS A 432 8.87 19.79 -36.36
C CYS A 432 7.87 19.22 -37.38
N LEU A 433 6.66 18.87 -36.93
CA LEU A 433 5.59 18.36 -37.79
C LEU A 433 5.11 19.40 -38.82
N ALA A 434 5.20 20.69 -38.49
CA ALA A 434 4.89 21.80 -39.39
C ALA A 434 6.07 22.19 -40.32
N GLY A 435 7.23 21.55 -40.22
CA GLY A 435 8.40 21.84 -41.05
C GLY A 435 9.09 23.18 -40.73
N GLN A 436 8.89 23.73 -39.53
CA GLN A 436 9.46 25.01 -39.10
C GLN A 436 10.87 24.89 -38.53
N PHE A 437 11.34 23.68 -38.19
CA PHE A 437 12.67 23.41 -37.68
C PHE A 437 13.49 22.55 -38.66
N SER A 438 14.82 22.74 -38.66
CA SER A 438 15.73 21.94 -39.50
C SER A 438 15.79 20.47 -39.04
N ASN A 439 16.09 19.54 -39.96
CA ASN A 439 16.22 18.10 -39.70
C ASN A 439 17.20 17.73 -38.56
N SER A 440 18.08 18.63 -38.14
CA SER A 440 19.00 18.44 -37.00
C SER A 440 18.30 18.50 -35.63
N THR A 441 17.13 19.11 -35.55
CA THR A 441 16.37 19.33 -34.31
C THR A 441 15.13 18.45 -34.23
N CYS A 442 14.69 17.95 -35.38
CA CYS A 442 13.53 17.06 -35.51
C CYS A 442 14.00 15.63 -35.71
N TYR A 443 13.62 14.74 -34.79
CA TYR A 443 13.79 13.31 -35.01
C TYR A 443 12.63 12.89 -35.89
N ASN A 444 12.90 12.49 -37.13
CA ASN A 444 11.85 11.97 -38.00
C ASN A 444 11.83 10.45 -37.82
N PRO A 445 10.97 9.87 -36.95
CA PRO A 445 10.76 8.44 -37.01
C PRO A 445 10.18 8.16 -38.39
N ALA A 446 10.89 7.41 -39.22
CA ALA A 446 10.37 6.97 -40.50
C ALA A 446 9.03 6.26 -40.25
N MET A 447 7.91 6.96 -40.45
CA MET A 447 6.58 6.39 -40.32
C MET A 447 6.30 5.57 -41.57
N ASN A 448 6.86 4.35 -41.61
CA ASN A 448 6.41 3.32 -42.53
C ASN A 448 5.01 2.85 -42.08
N PHE A 449 3.98 3.60 -42.45
CA PHE A 449 2.64 3.04 -42.55
C PHE A 449 2.60 2.16 -43.80
N GLU A 450 3.13 0.95 -43.70
CA GLU A 450 2.75 -0.08 -44.66
C GLU A 450 1.36 -0.59 -44.26
N GLN A 451 0.36 -0.29 -45.09
CA GLN A 451 -0.89 -1.04 -45.09
C GLN A 451 -0.57 -2.47 -45.49
N VAL A 452 -0.59 -3.38 -44.51
CA VAL A 452 -0.64 -4.81 -44.78
C VAL A 452 -2.05 -5.12 -45.28
N TYR A 453 -2.16 -5.42 -46.58
CA TYR A 453 -3.39 -5.93 -47.20
C TYR A 453 -3.63 -7.40 -46.84
#